data_AF-A0A817EU07-F1
#
_entry.id   AF-A0A817EU07-F1
#
_cell.length_a   1.000
_cell.length_b   1.000
_cell.length_c   1.000
_cell.angle_alpha   90.00
_cell.angle_beta   90.00
_cell.angle_gamma   90.00
#
_symmetry.space_group_name_H-M   'P 1'
#
loop_
_entity.id
_entity.type
_entity.pdbx_description
1 polymer ?
#
loop_
_entity_poly.entity_id
_entity_poly.type
_entity_poly.pdbx_seq_one_letter_code
_entity_poly.pdbx_strand_id
1 'polypeptide(L)'
;MYFFLAISFKIEFFACGLTSVNRDLVLFGIEDFSISNGTSEPSLTVLVSKGKTYEEKAHDPFRMCCDERTSPFQFQLEYLPDEQCFFILSPFDIVKAERRDYDDHIEYLINKKKFDEAIQAFEKPPNNNERSKRYTKQIVYRAYVKSLMDANETEKAVKLFPSVYTTSQEWAEQILIFIQRNELDIIAPNIPISTPQLDPTTYEKVLQTYLTQKKYEKLKELLIKWPSDIYNLTTMDQLIRLQMDDERTAKALLECSAIIAEKQGNVSKTLDIYLKMGNIQIFQLITRKNLYEEILPHIETLMSIDKNVR
;
A
#
# COMPACT_ATOMS: atom_id res chain seq x y z
N MET A 1 6.71 -39.34 46.53
CA MET A 1 6.65 -38.11 45.73
C MET A 1 5.66 -37.19 46.42
N TYR A 2 6.11 -36.08 46.99
CA TYR A 2 5.23 -35.12 47.66
C TYR A 2 4.72 -34.14 46.60
N PHE A 3 3.41 -34.12 46.39
CA PHE A 3 2.75 -33.15 45.51
C PHE A 3 2.19 -32.02 46.36
N PHE A 4 2.29 -30.78 45.89
CA PHE A 4 1.56 -29.65 46.44
C PHE A 4 0.78 -28.98 45.32
N LEU A 5 -0.38 -28.40 45.67
CA LEU A 5 -1.17 -27.64 44.70
C LEU A 5 -0.41 -26.35 44.36
N ALA A 6 0.17 -26.31 43.16
CA ALA A 6 0.96 -25.16 42.73
C ALA A 6 0.08 -24.00 42.23
N ILE A 7 -0.87 -24.31 41.34
CA ILE A 7 -1.66 -23.33 40.60
C ILE A 7 -3.09 -23.84 40.41
N SER A 8 -4.06 -22.94 40.51
CA SER A 8 -5.46 -23.19 40.17
C SER A 8 -6.04 -21.92 39.54
N PHE A 9 -6.66 -22.06 38.37
CA PHE A 9 -7.36 -20.98 37.67
C PHE A 9 -8.66 -21.53 37.07
N LYS A 10 -9.63 -20.65 36.87
CA LYS A 10 -10.91 -20.98 36.26
C LYS A 10 -10.83 -20.77 34.76
N ILE A 11 -11.41 -21.68 33.98
CA ILE A 11 -11.60 -21.55 32.52
C ILE A 11 -13.08 -21.32 32.21
N GLU A 12 -13.37 -20.71 31.06
CA GLU A 12 -14.73 -20.33 30.64
C GLU A 12 -15.35 -21.32 29.63
N PHE A 13 -14.67 -22.43 29.34
CA PHE A 13 -15.09 -23.46 28.40
C PHE A 13 -14.97 -24.87 29.00
N PHE A 14 -15.59 -25.87 28.36
CA PHE A 14 -15.44 -27.27 28.76
C PHE A 14 -14.06 -27.80 28.35
N ALA A 15 -13.19 -28.11 29.33
CA ALA A 15 -11.92 -28.77 29.05
C ALA A 15 -12.16 -30.24 28.67
N CYS A 16 -11.87 -30.55 27.41
CA CYS A 16 -12.07 -31.86 26.81
C CYS A 16 -10.75 -32.64 26.68
N GLY A 17 -9.61 -31.95 26.72
CA GLY A 17 -8.29 -32.57 26.72
C GLY A 17 -7.22 -31.61 27.22
N LEU A 18 -6.17 -32.15 27.86
CA LEU A 18 -5.05 -31.38 28.37
C LEU A 18 -3.75 -32.11 28.05
N THR A 19 -2.79 -31.39 27.50
CA THR A 19 -1.41 -31.84 27.32
C THR A 19 -0.46 -30.67 27.56
N SER A 20 0.84 -30.91 27.43
CA SER A 20 1.88 -29.88 27.56
C SER A 20 2.87 -30.00 26.43
N VAL A 21 3.25 -28.86 25.86
CA VAL A 21 4.39 -28.76 24.93
C VAL A 21 5.40 -27.79 25.52
N ASN A 22 6.60 -28.31 25.81
CA ASN A 22 7.65 -27.59 26.54
C ASN A 22 7.17 -27.12 27.92
N ARG A 23 6.85 -25.83 28.07
CA ARG A 23 6.37 -25.20 29.31
C ARG A 23 4.95 -24.64 29.20
N ASP A 24 4.35 -24.73 28.01
CA ASP A 24 3.02 -24.22 27.72
C ASP A 24 2.00 -25.36 27.88
N LEU A 25 0.83 -25.03 28.47
CA LEU A 25 -0.29 -25.96 28.57
C LEU A 25 -1.13 -25.86 27.31
N VAL A 26 -1.45 -26.99 26.71
CA VAL A 26 -2.33 -27.04 25.54
C VAL A 26 -3.64 -27.68 25.97
N LEU A 27 -4.71 -26.91 25.86
CA LEU A 27 -6.06 -27.30 26.25
C LEU A 27 -6.93 -27.39 25.00
N PHE A 28 -7.61 -28.53 24.87
CA PHE A 28 -8.71 -28.66 23.93
C PHE A 28 -10.02 -28.31 24.66
N GLY A 29 -10.73 -27.32 24.14
CA GLY A 29 -11.89 -26.71 24.78
C GLY A 29 -13.10 -26.60 23.86
N ILE A 30 -14.29 -26.56 24.44
CA ILE A 30 -15.54 -26.24 23.73
C ILE A 30 -16.26 -25.16 24.53
N GLU A 31 -16.45 -23.97 23.92
CA GLU A 31 -16.99 -22.78 24.60
C GLU A 31 -18.48 -22.90 24.91
N ASP A 32 -19.29 -23.35 23.95
CA ASP A 32 -20.74 -23.52 24.12
C ASP A 32 -21.19 -24.89 23.63
N PHE A 33 -21.45 -25.80 24.57
CA PHE A 33 -22.05 -27.10 24.26
C PHE A 33 -23.59 -27.02 24.27
N SER A 34 -24.17 -26.14 23.42
CA SER A 34 -25.62 -26.07 23.22
C SER A 34 -26.00 -26.78 21.90
N ILE A 35 -26.39 -28.04 22.01
CA ILE A 35 -26.72 -28.91 20.87
C ILE A 35 -27.96 -28.42 20.08
N SER A 36 -28.81 -27.57 20.67
CA SER A 36 -30.10 -27.18 20.08
C SER A 36 -30.03 -26.38 18.77
N ASN A 37 -28.88 -25.78 18.43
CA ASN A 37 -28.70 -24.96 17.22
C ASN A 37 -27.55 -25.44 16.30
N GLY A 38 -27.04 -26.65 16.48
CA GLY A 38 -26.15 -27.31 15.51
C GLY A 38 -24.79 -26.63 15.28
N THR A 39 -24.35 -25.71 16.14
CA THR A 39 -23.04 -25.07 16.04
C THR A 39 -22.43 -24.95 17.43
N SER A 40 -21.65 -25.95 17.82
CA SER A 40 -20.59 -25.78 18.82
C SER A 40 -19.29 -25.54 18.04
N GLU A 41 -18.48 -24.59 18.47
CA GLU A 41 -17.17 -24.30 17.87
C GLU A 41 -16.09 -24.91 18.76
N PRO A 42 -15.67 -26.17 18.52
CA PRO A 42 -14.53 -26.74 19.22
C PRO A 42 -13.28 -25.93 18.88
N SER A 43 -12.45 -25.68 19.89
CA SER A 43 -11.24 -24.87 19.73
C SER A 43 -10.05 -25.50 20.44
N LEU A 44 -8.90 -25.45 19.78
CA LEU A 44 -7.63 -25.79 20.39
C LEU A 44 -7.00 -24.51 20.91
N THR A 45 -6.81 -24.44 22.23
CA THR A 45 -6.33 -23.24 22.91
C THR A 45 -4.99 -23.51 23.60
N VAL A 46 -3.97 -22.72 23.29
CA VAL A 46 -2.65 -22.78 23.93
C VAL A 46 -2.60 -21.76 25.06
N LEU A 47 -2.46 -22.23 26.28
CA LEU A 47 -2.42 -21.42 27.50
C LEU A 47 -1.02 -21.37 28.10
N VAL A 48 -0.65 -20.18 28.58
CA VAL A 48 0.49 -19.99 29.46
C VAL A 48 0.00 -19.67 30.86
N SER A 49 0.44 -20.45 31.83
CA SER A 49 0.14 -20.19 33.23
C SER A 49 0.86 -18.93 33.71
N LYS A 50 0.10 -17.96 34.22
CA LYS A 50 0.59 -16.72 34.84
C LYS A 50 0.11 -16.66 36.29
N GLY A 51 0.76 -17.44 37.16
CA GLY A 51 0.40 -17.47 38.59
C GLY A 51 -1.00 -18.04 38.81
N LYS A 52 -1.97 -17.20 39.18
CA LYS A 52 -3.38 -17.61 39.41
C LYS A 52 -4.29 -17.36 38.19
N THR A 53 -3.74 -16.91 37.07
CA THR A 53 -4.46 -16.69 35.82
C THR A 53 -3.75 -17.41 34.67
N TYR A 54 -4.34 -17.34 33.48
CA TYR A 54 -3.72 -17.77 32.24
C TYR A 54 -3.67 -16.63 31.23
N GLU A 55 -2.74 -16.74 30.29
CA GLU A 55 -2.72 -15.95 29.06
C GLU A 55 -2.91 -16.90 27.88
N GLU A 56 -3.80 -16.54 26.98
CA GLU A 56 -4.01 -17.25 25.73
C GLU A 56 -2.97 -16.82 24.70
N LYS A 57 -2.16 -17.78 24.24
CA LYS A 57 -1.18 -17.53 23.17
C LYS A 57 -1.77 -17.77 21.78
N ALA A 58 -2.66 -18.74 21.67
CA ALA A 58 -3.29 -19.11 20.42
C ALA A 58 -4.64 -19.75 20.71
N HIS A 59 -5.59 -19.47 19.83
CA HIS A 59 -6.92 -20.05 19.82
C HIS A 59 -7.31 -20.28 18.37
N ASP A 60 -7.43 -21.54 17.99
CA ASP A 60 -7.81 -21.94 16.65
C ASP A 60 -9.13 -22.73 16.72
N PRO A 61 -10.27 -22.10 16.36
CA PRO A 61 -11.54 -22.80 16.23
C PRO A 61 -11.53 -23.64 14.97
N PHE A 62 -12.12 -24.83 15.04
CA PHE A 62 -12.24 -25.74 13.91
C PHE A 62 -13.58 -26.46 13.95
N ARG A 63 -13.90 -27.21 12.89
CA ARG A 63 -15.13 -28.00 12.83
C ARG A 63 -14.82 -29.46 13.11
N MET A 64 -15.68 -30.10 13.90
CA MET A 64 -15.72 -31.55 14.10
C MET A 64 -17.15 -32.04 13.96
N CYS A 65 -17.32 -33.30 13.55
CA CYS A 65 -18.62 -33.95 13.61
C CYS A 65 -18.99 -34.27 15.06
N CYS A 66 -20.12 -33.71 15.48
CA CYS A 66 -20.77 -33.94 16.76
C CYS A 66 -22.25 -34.22 16.50
N ASP A 67 -22.83 -35.20 17.20
CA ASP A 67 -24.28 -35.46 17.21
C ASP A 67 -24.89 -35.08 18.58
N GLU A 68 -26.21 -35.19 18.71
CA GLU A 68 -26.93 -34.83 19.94
C GLU A 68 -26.55 -35.68 21.16
N ARG A 69 -25.86 -36.81 20.95
CA ARG A 69 -25.46 -37.75 21.99
C ARG A 69 -23.99 -37.61 22.36
N THR A 70 -23.26 -36.76 21.63
CA THR A 70 -21.85 -36.52 21.87
C THR A 70 -21.69 -35.79 23.20
N SER A 71 -20.69 -36.17 23.99
CA SER A 71 -20.35 -35.49 25.24
C SER A 71 -18.96 -34.86 25.13
N PRO A 72 -18.71 -33.68 25.72
CA PRO A 72 -17.38 -33.07 25.79
C PRO A 72 -16.30 -34.02 26.37
N PHE A 73 -16.69 -35.00 27.19
CA PHE A 73 -15.77 -35.96 27.80
C PHE A 73 -15.42 -37.16 26.92
N GLN A 74 -16.05 -37.28 25.74
CA GLN A 74 -15.73 -38.34 24.77
C GLN A 74 -14.60 -37.94 23.83
N PHE A 75 -14.20 -36.67 23.84
CA PHE A 75 -13.06 -36.23 23.07
C PHE A 75 -11.76 -36.55 23.80
N GLN A 76 -10.70 -36.79 23.04
CA GLN A 76 -9.36 -36.99 23.57
C GLN A 76 -8.36 -36.15 22.80
N LEU A 77 -7.43 -35.54 23.52
CA LEU A 77 -6.29 -34.81 22.95
C LEU A 77 -5.03 -35.63 23.21
N GLU A 78 -4.35 -36.02 22.14
CA GLU A 78 -3.09 -36.74 22.20
C GLU A 78 -1.99 -35.92 21.50
N TYR A 79 -0.81 -35.83 22.10
CA TYR A 79 0.34 -35.16 21.51
C TYR A 79 1.37 -36.21 21.11
N LEU A 80 1.79 -36.21 19.85
CA LEU A 80 2.87 -37.06 19.36
C LEU A 80 4.16 -36.22 19.28
N PRO A 81 5.13 -36.43 20.20
CA PRO A 81 6.35 -35.62 20.23
C PRO A 81 7.21 -35.78 18.97
N ASP A 82 7.25 -36.99 18.40
CA ASP A 82 8.10 -37.33 17.25
C ASP A 82 7.64 -36.59 15.97
N GLU A 83 6.33 -36.43 15.79
CA GLU A 83 5.75 -35.69 14.66
C GLU A 83 5.42 -34.23 14.99
N GLN A 84 5.61 -33.79 16.24
CA GLN A 84 5.26 -32.46 16.74
C GLN A 84 3.82 -32.03 16.40
N CYS A 85 2.88 -32.97 16.43
CA CYS A 85 1.48 -32.74 16.11
C CYS A 85 0.55 -33.22 17.23
N PHE A 86 -0.67 -32.73 17.21
CA PHE A 86 -1.74 -33.19 18.09
C PHE A 86 -2.78 -33.94 17.29
N PHE A 87 -3.37 -34.96 17.90
CA PHE A 87 -4.58 -35.59 17.40
C PHE A 87 -5.72 -35.32 18.38
N ILE A 88 -6.85 -34.92 17.82
CA ILE A 88 -8.09 -34.72 18.52
C ILE A 88 -9.04 -35.81 18.04
N LEU A 89 -9.32 -36.75 18.91
CA LEU A 89 -10.21 -37.88 18.65
C LEU A 89 -11.61 -37.51 19.13
N SER A 90 -12.61 -37.66 18.26
CA SER A 90 -14.01 -37.74 18.66
C SER A 90 -14.55 -39.15 18.36
N PRO A 91 -15.77 -39.48 18.81
CA PRO A 91 -16.42 -40.73 18.43
C PRO A 91 -16.64 -40.91 16.91
N PHE A 92 -16.53 -39.84 16.12
CA PHE A 92 -16.86 -39.83 14.69
C PHE A 92 -15.70 -39.42 13.78
N ASP A 93 -14.80 -38.55 14.25
CA ASP A 93 -13.74 -37.94 13.45
C ASP A 93 -12.38 -37.97 14.18
N ILE A 94 -11.31 -37.93 13.41
CA ILE A 94 -9.94 -37.72 13.88
C ILE A 94 -9.42 -36.45 13.23
N VAL A 95 -9.07 -35.44 14.03
CA VAL A 95 -8.48 -34.19 13.55
C VAL A 95 -7.01 -34.15 13.93
N LYS A 96 -6.14 -33.94 12.94
CA LYS A 96 -4.71 -33.68 13.15
C LYS A 96 -4.49 -32.17 13.20
N ALA A 97 -3.92 -31.67 14.28
CA ALA A 97 -3.46 -30.30 14.41
C ALA A 97 -1.93 -30.28 14.38
N GLU A 98 -1.36 -29.75 13.31
CA GLU A 98 0.08 -29.58 13.15
C GLU A 98 0.49 -28.18 13.61
N ARG A 99 1.75 -28.04 14.03
CA ARG A 99 2.32 -26.71 14.22
C ARG A 99 2.31 -26.01 12.86
N ARG A 100 1.64 -24.86 12.77
CA ARG A 100 1.73 -24.00 11.56
C ARG A 100 3.19 -23.82 11.21
N ASP A 101 3.55 -24.16 9.97
CA ASP A 101 4.84 -23.74 9.49
C ASP A 101 4.85 -22.20 9.35
N TYR A 102 6.03 -21.64 9.18
CA TYR A 102 6.16 -20.19 9.10
C TYR A 102 5.45 -19.62 7.85
N ASP A 103 5.34 -20.39 6.76
CA ASP A 103 4.64 -19.98 5.54
C ASP A 103 3.11 -19.96 5.76
N ASP A 104 2.55 -20.95 6.45
CA ASP A 104 1.15 -21.08 6.84
C ASP A 104 0.72 -19.94 7.76
N HIS A 105 1.60 -19.54 8.69
CA HIS A 105 1.32 -18.40 9.57
C HIS A 105 1.20 -17.10 8.77
N ILE A 106 2.09 -16.86 7.81
CA ILE A 106 2.00 -15.70 6.92
C ILE A 106 0.75 -15.76 6.05
N GLU A 107 0.42 -16.93 5.48
CA GLU A 107 -0.79 -17.12 4.68
C GLU A 107 -2.06 -16.85 5.50
N TYR A 108 -2.11 -17.33 6.75
CA TYR A 108 -3.19 -17.04 7.69
C TYR A 108 -3.37 -15.52 7.89
N LEU A 109 -2.28 -14.79 8.17
CA LEU A 109 -2.34 -13.34 8.41
C LEU A 109 -2.81 -12.58 7.17
N ILE A 110 -2.34 -12.97 5.98
CA ILE A 110 -2.80 -12.41 4.70
C ILE A 110 -4.30 -12.66 4.51
N ASN A 111 -4.77 -13.89 4.71
CA ASN A 111 -6.17 -14.27 4.53
C ASN A 111 -7.09 -13.55 5.52
N LYS A 112 -6.62 -13.26 6.74
CA LYS A 112 -7.34 -12.45 7.74
C LYS A 112 -7.18 -10.94 7.53
N LYS A 113 -6.52 -10.49 6.46
CA LYS A 113 -6.22 -9.07 6.15
C LYS A 113 -5.41 -8.36 7.26
N LYS A 114 -4.66 -9.11 8.06
CA LYS A 114 -3.78 -8.62 9.12
C LYS A 114 -2.38 -8.34 8.57
N PHE A 115 -2.30 -7.40 7.63
CA PHE A 115 -1.06 -7.14 6.88
C PHE A 115 0.07 -6.56 7.73
N ASP A 116 -0.24 -5.72 8.72
CA ASP A 116 0.77 -5.17 9.63
C ASP A 116 1.42 -6.26 10.48
N GLU A 117 0.62 -7.21 10.99
CA GLU A 117 1.12 -8.39 11.72
C GLU A 117 1.96 -9.27 10.78
N ALA A 118 1.53 -9.46 9.53
CA ALA A 118 2.29 -10.24 8.55
C ALA A 118 3.65 -9.59 8.23
N ILE A 119 3.71 -8.28 8.07
CA ILE A 119 4.95 -7.54 7.83
C ILE A 119 5.85 -7.60 9.06
N GLN A 120 5.31 -7.44 10.26
CA GLN A 120 6.07 -7.56 11.50
C GLN A 120 6.65 -8.96 11.69
N ALA A 121 5.90 -10.00 11.35
CA ALA A 121 6.41 -11.37 11.37
C ALA A 121 7.66 -11.47 10.48
N PHE A 122 7.63 -10.93 9.26
CA PHE A 122 8.81 -10.89 8.37
C PHE A 122 10.01 -10.12 8.93
N GLU A 123 9.77 -9.00 9.63
CA GLU A 123 10.86 -8.19 10.18
C GLU A 123 11.47 -8.78 11.45
N LYS A 124 10.67 -9.52 12.23
CA LYS A 124 11.05 -10.12 13.51
C LYS A 124 10.57 -11.57 13.57
N PRO A 125 11.20 -12.47 12.80
CA PRO A 125 10.86 -13.89 12.89
C PRO A 125 11.19 -14.41 14.31
N PRO A 126 10.43 -15.38 14.84
CA PRO A 126 10.63 -15.92 16.17
C PRO A 126 12.03 -16.52 16.37
N ASN A 127 12.61 -17.06 15.29
CA ASN A 127 13.97 -17.60 15.25
C ASN A 127 14.69 -17.13 13.97
N ASN A 128 16.00 -16.87 14.03
CA ASN A 128 16.80 -16.42 12.87
C ASN A 128 16.77 -17.38 11.66
N ASN A 129 16.46 -18.66 11.90
CA ASN A 129 16.38 -19.70 10.86
C ASN A 129 14.97 -19.90 10.28
N GLU A 130 13.94 -19.31 10.89
CA GLU A 130 12.56 -19.36 10.39
C GLU A 130 12.36 -18.21 9.41
N ARG A 131 12.62 -18.49 8.13
CA ARG A 131 12.28 -17.59 7.02
C ARG A 131 11.28 -18.27 6.13
N SER A 132 10.29 -17.51 5.72
CA SER A 132 9.29 -18.00 4.78
C SER A 132 9.96 -18.36 3.45
N LYS A 133 9.66 -19.56 2.94
CA LYS A 133 10.18 -20.04 1.65
C LYS A 133 9.24 -19.66 0.52
N ARG A 134 7.93 -19.64 0.80
CA ARG A 134 6.87 -19.35 -0.18
C ARG A 134 6.57 -17.86 -0.34
N TYR A 135 6.64 -17.10 0.74
CA TYR A 135 6.33 -15.68 0.77
C TYR A 135 7.58 -14.82 0.95
N THR A 136 7.64 -13.72 0.21
CA THR A 136 8.62 -12.65 0.42
C THR A 136 7.90 -11.42 0.95
N LYS A 137 8.64 -10.50 1.59
CA LYS A 137 8.13 -9.20 2.02
C LYS A 137 7.35 -8.52 0.87
N GLN A 138 7.90 -8.54 -0.34
CA GLN A 138 7.26 -7.96 -1.53
C GLN A 138 5.92 -8.62 -1.90
N ILE A 139 5.79 -9.96 -1.77
CA ILE A 139 4.53 -10.67 -2.03
C ILE A 139 3.45 -10.22 -1.03
N VAL A 140 3.80 -10.06 0.25
CA VAL A 140 2.85 -9.59 1.27
C VAL A 140 2.42 -8.16 1.01
N TYR A 141 3.35 -7.26 0.67
CA TYR A 141 2.98 -5.90 0.29
C TYR A 141 2.10 -5.83 -0.96
N ARG A 142 2.34 -6.68 -1.98
CA ARG A 142 1.45 -6.79 -3.15
C ARG A 142 0.05 -7.23 -2.74
N ALA A 143 -0.07 -8.22 -1.86
CA ALA A 143 -1.35 -8.67 -1.32
C ALA A 143 -2.05 -7.56 -0.53
N TYR A 144 -1.30 -6.79 0.26
CA TYR A 144 -1.84 -5.67 1.02
C TYR A 144 -2.35 -4.55 0.11
N VAL A 145 -1.55 -4.12 -0.86
CA VAL A 145 -1.94 -3.14 -1.87
C VAL A 145 -3.20 -3.60 -2.60
N LYS A 146 -3.26 -4.86 -3.04
CA LYS A 146 -4.46 -5.41 -3.70
C LYS A 146 -5.69 -5.32 -2.79
N SER A 147 -5.58 -5.72 -1.52
CA SER A 147 -6.68 -5.62 -0.57
C SER A 147 -7.15 -4.19 -0.34
N LEU A 148 -6.24 -3.21 -0.31
CA LEU A 148 -6.59 -1.79 -0.17
C LEU A 148 -7.31 -1.26 -1.42
N MET A 149 -6.84 -1.66 -2.60
CA MET A 149 -7.47 -1.30 -3.87
C MET A 149 -8.87 -1.90 -3.98
N ASP A 150 -9.07 -3.15 -3.55
CA ASP A 150 -10.38 -3.82 -3.50
C ASP A 150 -11.34 -3.17 -2.48
N ALA A 151 -10.80 -2.56 -1.42
CA ALA A 151 -11.54 -1.82 -0.41
C ALA A 151 -11.81 -0.35 -0.78
N ASN A 152 -11.45 0.09 -2.00
CA ASN A 152 -11.48 1.50 -2.44
C ASN A 152 -10.61 2.46 -1.61
N GLU A 153 -9.63 1.96 -0.86
CA GLU A 153 -8.67 2.77 -0.09
C GLU A 153 -7.42 3.10 -0.93
N THR A 154 -7.64 3.65 -2.13
CA THR A 154 -6.61 3.86 -3.16
C THR A 154 -5.48 4.79 -2.70
N GLU A 155 -5.79 5.84 -1.93
CA GLU A 155 -4.77 6.75 -1.38
C GLU A 155 -3.78 6.04 -0.44
N LYS A 156 -4.27 5.12 0.41
CA LYS A 156 -3.41 4.34 1.29
C LYS A 156 -2.59 3.34 0.48
N ALA A 157 -3.18 2.73 -0.54
CA ALA A 157 -2.49 1.80 -1.42
C ALA A 157 -1.30 2.46 -2.11
N VAL A 158 -1.50 3.65 -2.71
CA VAL A 158 -0.43 4.36 -3.45
C VAL A 158 0.75 4.71 -2.55
N LYS A 159 0.53 5.03 -1.28
CA LYS A 159 1.65 5.29 -0.32
C LYS A 159 2.58 4.09 -0.15
N LEU A 160 2.08 2.87 -0.38
CA LEU A 160 2.88 1.65 -0.28
C LEU A 160 3.59 1.31 -1.59
N PHE A 161 3.21 1.91 -2.73
CA PHE A 161 3.75 1.57 -4.06
C PHE A 161 5.28 1.62 -4.13
N PRO A 162 5.99 2.62 -3.55
CA PRO A 162 7.45 2.65 -3.58
C PRO A 162 8.12 1.45 -2.89
N SER A 163 7.42 0.80 -1.95
CA SER A 163 7.91 -0.41 -1.27
C SER A 163 7.58 -1.70 -2.04
N VAL A 164 6.63 -1.63 -2.98
CA VAL A 164 6.10 -2.80 -3.69
C VAL A 164 6.71 -2.91 -5.09
N TYR A 165 6.71 -1.79 -5.82
CA TYR A 165 7.10 -1.69 -7.22
C TYR A 165 8.48 -1.05 -7.30
N THR A 166 9.42 -1.83 -7.79
CA THR A 166 10.86 -1.47 -7.76
C THR A 166 11.42 -1.20 -9.15
N THR A 167 10.67 -1.58 -10.19
CA THR A 167 11.09 -1.45 -11.58
C THR A 167 10.28 -0.37 -12.32
N SER A 168 10.90 0.21 -13.35
CA SER A 168 10.24 1.18 -14.23
C SER A 168 8.99 0.61 -14.90
N GLN A 169 9.06 -0.66 -15.34
CA GLN A 169 7.94 -1.34 -15.99
C GLN A 169 6.72 -1.51 -15.07
N GLU A 170 6.92 -1.97 -13.84
CA GLU A 170 5.82 -2.13 -12.88
C GLU A 170 5.11 -0.80 -12.61
N TRP A 171 5.88 0.27 -12.43
CA TRP A 171 5.32 1.62 -12.25
C TRP A 171 4.52 2.07 -13.47
N ALA A 172 5.04 1.85 -14.68
CA ALA A 172 4.33 2.19 -15.90
C ALA A 172 2.99 1.44 -16.01
N GLU A 173 2.96 0.15 -15.71
CA GLU A 173 1.72 -0.65 -15.68
C GLU A 173 0.70 -0.09 -14.68
N GLN A 174 1.14 0.25 -13.47
CA GLN A 174 0.25 0.86 -12.47
C GLN A 174 -0.27 2.23 -12.92
N ILE A 175 0.58 3.08 -13.47
CA ILE A 175 0.17 4.39 -13.99
C ILE A 175 -0.91 4.23 -15.07
N LEU A 176 -0.77 3.26 -15.97
CA LEU A 176 -1.78 2.98 -17.00
C LEU A 176 -3.13 2.58 -16.39
N ILE A 177 -3.12 1.73 -15.36
CA ILE A 177 -4.35 1.33 -14.64
C ILE A 177 -5.04 2.56 -14.03
N PHE A 178 -4.28 3.46 -13.38
CA PHE A 178 -4.84 4.68 -12.77
C PHE A 178 -5.35 5.69 -13.81
N ILE A 179 -4.69 5.79 -14.97
CA ILE A 179 -5.18 6.59 -16.10
C ILE A 179 -6.53 6.06 -16.59
N GLN A 180 -6.65 4.74 -16.79
CA GLN A 180 -7.89 4.10 -17.25
C GLN A 180 -9.04 4.27 -16.25
N ARG A 181 -8.73 4.31 -14.94
CA ARG A 181 -9.70 4.55 -13.86
C ARG A 181 -10.04 6.03 -13.65
N ASN A 182 -9.41 6.96 -14.37
CA ASN A 182 -9.51 8.39 -14.15
C ASN A 182 -9.09 8.85 -12.73
N GLU A 183 -8.18 8.09 -12.10
CA GLU A 183 -7.68 8.31 -10.73
C GLU A 183 -6.23 8.83 -10.73
N LEU A 184 -5.76 9.39 -11.86
CA LEU A 184 -4.38 9.84 -12.02
C LEU A 184 -3.92 10.82 -10.92
N ASP A 185 -4.84 11.63 -10.40
CA ASP A 185 -4.57 12.59 -9.31
C ASP A 185 -4.08 11.93 -8.01
N ILE A 186 -4.44 10.67 -7.78
CA ILE A 186 -4.07 9.93 -6.57
C ILE A 186 -2.63 9.42 -6.69
N ILE A 187 -2.24 8.92 -7.86
CA ILE A 187 -0.91 8.35 -8.09
C ILE A 187 0.14 9.41 -8.43
N ALA A 188 -0.23 10.48 -9.14
CA ALA A 188 0.69 11.49 -9.67
C ALA A 188 1.67 12.08 -8.63
N PRO A 189 1.27 12.39 -7.38
CA PRO A 189 2.19 12.92 -6.38
C PRO A 189 3.31 11.95 -5.98
N ASN A 190 3.07 10.64 -6.12
CA ASN A 190 3.93 9.54 -5.68
C ASN A 190 4.73 8.90 -6.83
N ILE A 191 4.58 9.38 -8.07
CA ILE A 191 5.36 8.89 -9.21
C ILE A 191 6.86 9.13 -8.94
N PRO A 192 7.70 8.08 -9.02
CA PRO A 192 9.13 8.22 -8.75
C PRO A 192 9.80 9.03 -9.84
N ILE A 193 10.79 9.84 -9.45
CA ILE A 193 11.58 10.68 -10.37
C ILE A 193 12.97 10.05 -10.64
N SER A 194 13.53 9.32 -9.68
CA SER A 194 14.92 8.83 -9.72
C SER A 194 15.07 7.32 -9.46
N THR A 195 14.37 6.77 -8.46
CA THR A 195 14.53 5.37 -8.03
C THR A 195 13.17 4.68 -7.89
N PRO A 196 12.72 3.92 -8.91
CA PRO A 196 13.27 3.85 -10.26
C PRO A 196 12.94 5.09 -11.10
N GLN A 197 13.86 5.56 -11.93
CA GLN A 197 13.54 6.54 -12.96
C GLN A 197 12.74 5.84 -14.05
N LEU A 198 11.55 6.36 -14.35
CA LEU A 198 10.68 5.80 -15.38
C LEU A 198 11.19 6.12 -16.79
N ASP A 199 10.68 5.40 -17.78
CA ASP A 199 10.95 5.75 -19.17
C ASP A 199 10.32 7.14 -19.50
N PRO A 200 11.00 8.01 -20.27
CA PRO A 200 10.48 9.32 -20.65
C PRO A 200 9.05 9.31 -21.19
N THR A 201 8.69 8.27 -21.97
CA THR A 201 7.35 8.12 -22.54
C THR A 201 6.27 7.96 -21.46
N THR A 202 6.62 7.43 -20.29
CA THR A 202 5.67 7.26 -19.16
C THR A 202 5.32 8.61 -18.55
N TYR A 203 6.31 9.48 -18.32
CA TYR A 203 6.06 10.84 -17.84
C TYR A 203 5.27 11.66 -18.85
N GLU A 204 5.64 11.58 -20.14
CA GLU A 204 4.92 12.24 -21.23
C GLU A 204 3.46 11.82 -21.27
N LYS A 205 3.17 10.52 -21.08
CA LYS A 205 1.79 10.01 -21.06
C LYS A 205 0.97 10.57 -19.89
N VAL A 206 1.58 10.76 -18.72
CA VAL A 206 0.92 11.40 -17.57
C VAL A 206 0.60 12.85 -17.89
N LEU A 207 1.56 13.61 -18.43
CA LEU A 207 1.37 15.02 -18.80
C LEU A 207 0.33 15.17 -19.92
N GLN A 208 0.39 14.32 -20.94
CA GLN A 208 -0.61 14.25 -22.02
C GLN A 208 -2.01 13.97 -21.48
N THR A 209 -2.14 13.03 -20.55
CA THR A 209 -3.44 12.71 -19.94
C THR A 209 -4.02 13.92 -19.23
N TYR A 210 -3.21 14.66 -18.46
CA TYR A 210 -3.66 15.90 -17.82
C TYR A 210 -4.09 16.98 -18.81
N LEU A 211 -3.35 17.09 -19.92
CA LEU A 211 -3.66 18.00 -21.01
C LEU A 211 -5.01 17.64 -21.66
N THR A 212 -5.24 16.37 -22.00
CA THR A 212 -6.50 15.88 -22.58
C THR A 212 -7.69 16.03 -21.63
N GLN A 213 -7.47 15.84 -20.32
CA GLN A 213 -8.50 16.03 -19.29
C GLN A 213 -8.75 17.51 -18.93
N LYS A 214 -8.07 18.46 -19.59
CA LYS A 214 -8.14 19.90 -19.32
C LYS A 214 -7.82 20.29 -17.87
N LYS A 215 -7.01 19.48 -17.17
CA LYS A 215 -6.57 19.72 -15.77
C LYS A 215 -5.26 20.50 -15.74
N TYR A 216 -5.29 21.74 -16.25
CA TYR A 216 -4.07 22.53 -16.48
C TYR A 216 -3.32 22.92 -15.20
N GLU A 217 -4.02 23.14 -14.09
CA GLU A 217 -3.38 23.43 -12.79
C GLU A 217 -2.52 22.25 -12.32
N LYS A 218 -3.02 21.01 -12.45
CA LYS A 218 -2.27 19.80 -12.09
C LYS A 218 -1.09 19.58 -13.04
N LEU A 219 -1.29 19.83 -14.33
CA LEU A 219 -0.20 19.80 -15.31
C LEU A 219 0.91 20.78 -14.91
N LYS A 220 0.55 22.02 -14.57
CA LYS A 220 1.49 23.06 -14.12
C LYS A 220 2.24 22.65 -12.86
N GLU A 221 1.56 22.12 -11.84
CA GLU A 221 2.19 21.62 -10.61
C GLU A 221 3.27 20.56 -10.92
N LEU A 222 2.97 19.60 -11.80
CA LEU A 222 3.93 18.56 -12.20
C LEU A 222 5.07 19.12 -13.04
N LEU A 223 4.79 20.02 -13.99
CA LEU A 223 5.81 20.70 -14.76
C LEU A 223 6.75 21.53 -13.88
N ILE A 224 6.31 22.03 -12.73
CA ILE A 224 7.22 22.71 -11.77
C ILE A 224 8.04 21.67 -11.00
N LYS A 225 7.41 20.60 -10.51
CA LYS A 225 8.03 19.61 -9.62
C LYS A 225 9.03 18.68 -10.34
N TRP A 226 8.74 18.28 -11.57
CA TRP A 226 9.53 17.27 -12.29
C TRP A 226 10.77 17.87 -12.95
N PRO A 227 11.95 17.27 -12.82
CA PRO A 227 13.14 17.65 -13.58
C PRO A 227 12.92 17.63 -15.11
N SER A 228 13.64 18.49 -15.84
CA SER A 228 13.50 18.65 -17.30
C SER A 228 14.10 17.51 -18.14
N ASP A 229 14.95 16.68 -17.55
CA ASP A 229 15.71 15.61 -18.16
C ASP A 229 14.95 14.27 -18.22
N ILE A 230 13.83 14.15 -17.49
CA ILE A 230 13.07 12.90 -17.42
C ILE A 230 11.97 12.79 -18.50
N TYR A 231 11.71 13.82 -19.29
CA TYR A 231 10.69 13.81 -20.36
C TYR A 231 11.07 14.71 -21.54
N ASN A 232 10.52 14.47 -22.73
CA ASN A 232 10.82 15.28 -23.91
C ASN A 232 10.07 16.63 -23.89
N LEU A 233 10.80 17.69 -23.59
CA LEU A 233 10.28 19.07 -23.59
C LEU A 233 9.76 19.53 -24.96
N THR A 234 10.36 19.09 -26.07
CA THR A 234 9.95 19.50 -27.42
C THR A 234 8.59 18.89 -27.78
N THR A 235 8.39 17.60 -27.47
CA THR A 235 7.10 16.91 -27.66
C THR A 235 6.02 17.59 -26.83
N MET A 236 6.29 17.88 -25.56
CA MET A 236 5.32 18.55 -24.67
C MET A 236 4.94 19.95 -25.14
N ASP A 237 5.91 20.74 -25.61
CA ASP A 237 5.70 22.08 -26.15
C ASP A 237 4.83 22.07 -27.42
N GLN A 238 5.02 21.08 -28.31
CA GLN A 238 4.16 20.88 -29.48
C GLN A 238 2.72 20.53 -29.07
N LEU A 239 2.55 19.61 -28.11
CA LEU A 239 1.24 19.18 -27.65
C LEU A 239 0.43 20.30 -26.99
N ILE A 240 1.07 21.13 -26.17
CA ILE A 240 0.42 22.29 -25.54
C ILE A 240 -0.05 23.27 -26.62
N ARG A 241 0.81 23.60 -27.60
CA ARG A 241 0.42 24.50 -28.70
C ARG A 241 -0.80 24.01 -29.48
N LEU A 242 -0.91 22.71 -29.73
CA LEU A 242 -2.05 22.13 -30.42
C LEU A 242 -3.37 22.26 -29.64
N GLN A 243 -3.31 22.47 -28.32
CA GLN A 243 -4.49 22.63 -27.46
C GLN A 243 -4.82 24.11 -27.18
N MET A 244 -3.99 25.05 -27.63
CA MET A 244 -4.15 26.49 -27.34
C MET A 244 -5.19 27.20 -28.20
N ASP A 245 -5.92 26.49 -29.07
CA ASP A 245 -6.94 27.08 -29.95
C ASP A 245 -8.23 27.52 -29.22
N ASP A 246 -8.40 27.21 -27.93
CA ASP A 246 -9.58 27.56 -27.12
C ASP A 246 -9.30 28.79 -26.21
N GLU A 247 -9.87 29.95 -26.58
CA GLU A 247 -9.65 31.27 -25.95
C GLU A 247 -9.80 31.29 -24.42
N ARG A 248 -10.68 30.45 -23.85
CA ARG A 248 -10.92 30.41 -22.39
C ARG A 248 -9.81 29.71 -21.61
N THR A 249 -9.02 28.88 -22.27
CA THR A 249 -7.96 28.05 -21.65
C THR A 249 -6.56 28.57 -21.93
N ALA A 250 -6.45 29.60 -22.77
CA ALA A 250 -5.21 30.19 -23.21
C ALA A 250 -4.29 30.59 -22.05
N LYS A 251 -4.82 31.16 -20.96
CA LYS A 251 -3.97 31.63 -19.83
C LYS A 251 -3.22 30.50 -19.13
N ALA A 252 -3.91 29.45 -18.70
CA ALA A 252 -3.29 28.34 -17.97
C ALA A 252 -2.32 27.53 -18.87
N LEU A 253 -2.66 27.38 -20.16
CA LEU A 253 -1.78 26.74 -21.15
C LEU A 253 -0.56 27.61 -21.49
N LEU A 254 -0.72 28.93 -21.56
CA LEU A 254 0.39 29.89 -21.72
C LEU A 254 1.36 29.79 -20.54
N GLU A 255 0.87 29.67 -19.31
CA GLU A 255 1.72 29.48 -18.12
C GLU A 255 2.49 28.16 -18.19
N CYS A 256 1.86 27.06 -18.62
CA CYS A 256 2.55 25.78 -18.83
C CYS A 256 3.61 25.87 -19.93
N SER A 257 3.31 26.57 -21.03
CA SER A 257 4.25 26.81 -22.14
C SER A 257 5.45 27.66 -21.70
N ALA A 258 5.22 28.68 -20.86
CA ALA A 258 6.30 29.49 -20.28
C ALA A 258 7.27 28.64 -19.44
N ILE A 259 6.75 27.75 -18.58
CA ILE A 259 7.57 26.85 -17.75
C ILE A 259 8.42 25.92 -18.63
N ILE A 260 7.84 25.39 -19.71
CA ILE A 260 8.59 24.52 -20.63
C ILE A 260 9.66 25.31 -21.39
N ALA A 261 9.36 26.52 -21.85
CA ALA A 261 10.31 27.38 -22.55
C ALA A 261 11.49 27.78 -21.63
N GLU A 262 11.21 28.08 -20.35
CA GLU A 262 12.23 28.37 -19.35
C GLU A 262 13.16 27.16 -19.13
N LYS A 263 12.58 25.96 -19.02
CA LYS A 263 13.34 24.70 -18.88
C LYS A 263 14.15 24.32 -20.11
N GLN A 264 13.66 24.64 -21.31
CA GLN A 264 14.43 24.49 -22.55
C GLN A 264 15.59 25.50 -22.64
N GLY A 265 15.60 26.53 -21.79
CA GLY A 265 16.55 27.63 -21.88
C GLY A 265 16.31 28.57 -23.06
N ASN A 266 15.13 28.48 -23.71
CA ASN A 266 14.81 29.31 -24.87
C ASN A 266 14.28 30.68 -24.42
N VAL A 267 15.21 31.62 -24.26
CA VAL A 267 14.93 32.91 -23.65
C VAL A 267 14.01 33.81 -24.49
N SER A 268 14.17 33.81 -25.81
CA SER A 268 13.34 34.61 -26.72
C SER A 268 11.87 34.17 -26.71
N LYS A 269 11.61 32.86 -26.80
CA LYS A 269 10.24 32.33 -26.68
C LYS A 269 9.64 32.58 -25.29
N THR A 270 10.47 32.50 -24.26
CA THR A 270 10.05 32.77 -22.88
C THR A 270 9.61 34.23 -22.71
N LEU A 271 10.37 35.18 -23.26
CA LEU A 271 10.02 36.61 -23.30
C LEU A 271 8.70 36.84 -24.05
N ASP A 272 8.54 36.28 -25.26
CA ASP A 272 7.32 36.42 -26.06
C ASP A 272 6.07 35.93 -25.33
N ILE A 273 6.17 34.79 -24.63
CA ILE A 273 5.05 34.22 -23.86
C ILE A 273 4.74 35.09 -22.63
N TYR A 274 5.77 35.53 -21.90
CA TYR A 274 5.55 36.40 -20.74
C TYR A 274 4.98 37.77 -21.10
N LEU A 275 5.38 38.33 -22.24
CA LEU A 275 4.80 39.58 -22.78
C LEU A 275 3.31 39.40 -23.11
N LYS A 276 2.94 38.27 -23.74
CA LYS A 276 1.53 37.93 -24.01
C LYS A 276 0.72 37.70 -22.74
N MET A 277 1.34 37.17 -21.67
CA MET A 277 0.66 36.94 -20.39
C MET A 277 0.53 38.19 -19.50
N GLY A 278 1.25 39.28 -19.81
CA GLY A 278 1.28 40.47 -18.96
C GLY A 278 1.83 40.19 -17.55
N ASN A 279 2.68 39.18 -17.39
CA ASN A 279 3.09 38.69 -16.07
C ASN A 279 4.28 39.50 -15.53
N ILE A 280 4.15 40.03 -14.31
CA ILE A 280 5.19 40.80 -13.59
C ILE A 280 6.51 40.04 -13.46
N GLN A 281 6.46 38.70 -13.41
CA GLN A 281 7.67 37.86 -13.34
C GLN A 281 8.62 38.09 -14.53
N ILE A 282 8.15 38.69 -15.63
CA ILE A 282 9.00 39.08 -16.75
C ILE A 282 10.11 40.03 -16.33
N PHE A 283 9.85 41.00 -15.45
CA PHE A 283 10.87 41.96 -14.99
C PHE A 283 11.98 41.29 -14.17
N GLN A 284 11.61 40.28 -13.36
CA GLN A 284 12.60 39.49 -12.61
C GLN A 284 13.47 38.64 -13.54
N LEU A 285 12.88 38.07 -14.59
CA LEU A 285 13.57 37.23 -15.57
C LEU A 285 14.51 38.04 -16.47
N ILE A 286 14.05 39.22 -16.91
CA ILE A 286 14.84 40.24 -17.63
C ILE A 286 16.09 40.61 -16.83
N THR A 287 15.92 40.89 -15.53
CA THR A 287 17.00 41.33 -14.65
C THR A 287 17.99 40.20 -14.35
N ARG A 288 17.51 38.97 -14.14
CA ARG A 288 18.37 37.81 -13.85
C ARG A 288 19.20 37.36 -15.04
N LYS A 289 18.66 37.46 -16.26
CA LYS A 289 19.31 36.97 -17.49
C LYS A 289 19.93 38.08 -18.35
N ASN A 290 19.90 39.33 -17.88
CA ASN A 290 20.52 40.50 -18.51
C ASN A 290 20.03 40.74 -19.96
N LEU A 291 18.73 40.62 -20.20
CA LEU A 291 18.12 40.53 -21.54
C LEU A 291 17.79 41.88 -22.19
N TYR A 292 18.47 42.96 -21.77
CA TYR A 292 18.12 44.34 -22.09
C TYR A 292 18.05 44.64 -23.60
N GLU A 293 18.83 43.96 -24.43
CA GLU A 293 18.85 44.16 -25.89
C GLU A 293 17.67 43.50 -26.62
N GLU A 294 17.25 42.30 -26.21
CA GLU A 294 16.12 41.56 -26.81
C GLU A 294 14.76 42.21 -26.49
N ILE A 295 14.74 43.09 -25.50
CA ILE A 295 13.55 43.74 -24.98
C ILE A 295 13.26 45.06 -25.69
N LEU A 296 14.26 45.68 -26.33
CA LEU A 296 14.13 46.98 -27.00
C LEU A 296 12.88 47.09 -27.90
N PRO A 297 12.50 46.06 -28.70
CA PRO A 297 11.30 46.11 -29.54
C PRO A 297 9.97 46.05 -28.77
N HIS A 298 9.99 45.59 -27.51
CA HIS A 298 8.81 45.30 -26.69
C HIS A 298 8.65 46.26 -25.50
N ILE A 299 9.44 47.33 -25.44
CA ILE A 299 9.44 48.33 -24.36
C ILE A 299 8.06 48.98 -24.17
N GLU A 300 7.32 49.29 -25.25
CA GLU A 300 5.97 49.86 -25.13
C GLU A 300 4.99 48.90 -24.44
N THR A 301 5.07 47.61 -24.76
CA THR A 301 4.23 46.56 -24.15
C THR A 301 4.60 46.33 -22.69
N LEU A 302 5.89 46.44 -22.34
CA LEU A 302 6.33 46.38 -20.94
C LEU A 302 5.90 47.60 -20.13
N MET A 303 5.94 48.79 -20.72
CA MET A 303 5.46 50.01 -20.06
C MET A 303 3.95 50.00 -19.83
N SER A 304 3.16 49.34 -20.68
CA SER A 304 1.72 49.17 -20.45
C SER A 304 1.44 48.13 -19.37
N ILE A 305 2.24 47.06 -19.27
CA ILE A 305 2.18 46.08 -18.17
C ILE A 305 2.53 46.75 -16.83
N ASP A 306 3.58 47.57 -16.76
CA ASP A 306 3.99 48.28 -15.53
C ASP A 306 2.93 49.29 -15.04
N LYS A 307 2.24 49.98 -15.97
CA LYS A 307 1.14 50.90 -15.63
C LYS A 307 -0.10 50.23 -15.04
N ASN A 308 -0.37 48.97 -15.38
CA ASN A 308 -1.52 48.22 -14.86
C ASN A 308 -1.29 47.60 -13.47
N VAL A 309 -0.08 47.75 -12.92
CA VAL A 309 0.36 47.17 -11.64
C VAL A 309 0.45 48.24 -10.53
N ARG A 310 0.29 49.53 -10.87
CA ARG A 310 0.14 50.64 -9.93
C ARG A 310 -1.33 50.92 -9.62
#